data_AF-A0A2M8DI43-F1
#
_entry.id   AF-A0A2M8DI43-F1
#
_cell.length_a   1.000
_cell.length_b   1.000
_cell.length_c   1.000
_cell.angle_alpha   90.00
_cell.angle_beta   90.00
_cell.angle_gamma   90.00
#
_symmetry.space_group_name_H-M   'P 1'
#
loop_
_entity.id
_entity.type
_entity.pdbx_description
1 polymer ?
#
loop_
_entity_poly.entity_id
_entity_poly.type
_entity_poly.pdbx_seq_one_letter_code
_entity_poly.pdbx_strand_id
1 'polypeptide(L)'
;MAVAGKIAPMDGAAPFYQPPRVRLLRSFDRPFASVVEAARTCYAPDGVVDGVEVGERGHALAQDLYRAGHHTTFEHAYFQFAIEGVSRQAIWSLLHAHPYYNSEQVSQRYVAVAPAACLIPCLGGRAEQRFRDGLAQQMAAYRALTDLLIPGAAAAYFDRFPGRAKVADRYATALSRRAQEVARYCLPLATTAHLVHTISGLTLLRYQRACLEPDAPAEQRLVVGQMVAAVVALDPAYTSVLESPREWRAPAAGGAEVDRGRARAFAAEFDARLGSRSVRLLCAPAENVALTAQAVREVFGLSAQALPDAQAIALLLAPEHNPLMGEGLNLHTLDKLGRCLAHAHFTFAKRLSHTADSQDQRHRTTPASRPILARHYTGEPDYVTPALIATSPAAATLYHATLAATWEAIEALLAEGVAPEFALYLLPNAVHLRFTESADLGALHHKHRMRLCYNAQEEIWRASLEEAVQICDRQPELGHHLLPPCTHRLHAGVQPICPEGERYCGVRVWRLALNDYARVI
;
A
#
# COMPACT_ATOMS: atom_id res chain seq x y z
N MET A 1 -11.73 -8.23 36.08
CA MET A 1 -10.33 -7.82 36.34
C MET A 1 -9.31 -8.40 35.34
N ALA A 2 -9.46 -9.62 34.80
CA ALA A 2 -8.49 -10.18 33.84
C ALA A 2 -8.50 -9.54 32.43
N VAL A 3 -9.59 -8.88 32.02
CA VAL A 3 -9.72 -8.23 30.70
C VAL A 3 -8.90 -6.93 30.63
N ALA A 4 -8.76 -6.21 31.74
CA ALA A 4 -8.07 -4.92 31.80
C ALA A 4 -6.55 -5.04 31.57
N GLY A 5 -5.94 -6.22 31.73
CA GLY A 5 -4.52 -6.44 31.38
C GLY A 5 -4.28 -6.87 29.93
N LYS A 6 -5.35 -7.32 29.25
CA LYS A 6 -5.31 -7.79 27.85
C LYS A 6 -5.76 -6.70 26.87
N ILE A 7 -6.75 -5.90 27.27
CA ILE A 7 -7.13 -4.65 26.63
C ILE A 7 -6.30 -3.57 27.32
N ALA A 8 -5.14 -3.25 26.76
CA ALA A 8 -4.17 -2.39 27.43
C ALA A 8 -4.80 -1.02 27.75
N PRO A 9 -4.96 -0.63 29.03
CA PRO A 9 -5.46 0.69 29.38
C PRO A 9 -4.42 1.70 28.93
N MET A 10 -4.86 2.80 28.31
CA MET A 10 -3.97 3.94 28.10
C MET A 10 -3.83 4.68 29.43
N ASP A 11 -2.91 4.22 30.26
CA ASP A 11 -2.52 4.95 31.45
C ASP A 11 -1.73 6.20 31.01
N GLY A 12 -2.37 7.38 31.04
CA GLY A 12 -1.74 8.65 30.68
C GLY A 12 -2.70 9.68 30.04
N ALA A 13 -2.19 10.89 29.81
CA ALA A 13 -2.88 11.88 28.97
C ALA A 13 -3.01 11.35 27.54
N ALA A 14 -4.11 11.65 26.87
CA ALA A 14 -4.33 11.22 25.48
C ALA A 14 -3.17 11.71 24.58
N PRO A 15 -2.54 10.85 23.77
CA PRO A 15 -1.35 11.23 23.00
C PRO A 15 -1.64 12.21 21.86
N PHE A 16 -2.92 12.42 21.51
CA PHE A 16 -3.37 13.32 20.45
C PHE A 16 -4.58 14.15 20.90
N TYR A 17 -4.68 15.39 20.42
CA TYR A 17 -5.81 16.29 20.70
C TYR A 17 -7.14 15.80 20.13
N GLN A 18 -7.08 15.20 18.94
CA GLN A 18 -8.22 14.61 18.23
C GLN A 18 -7.81 13.20 17.78
N PRO A 19 -7.88 12.20 18.68
CA PRO A 19 -7.45 10.85 18.35
C PRO A 19 -8.38 10.22 17.31
N PRO A 20 -7.89 9.22 16.54
CA PRO A 20 -8.71 8.50 15.59
C PRO A 20 -9.88 7.81 16.30
N ARG A 21 -11.01 7.73 15.61
CA ARG A 21 -12.24 7.09 16.11
C ARG A 21 -12.53 5.82 15.31
N VAL A 22 -12.86 4.74 16.02
CA VAL A 22 -13.24 3.47 15.40
C VAL A 22 -14.66 3.09 15.80
N ARG A 23 -15.46 2.67 14.82
CA ARG A 23 -16.81 2.17 15.06
C ARG A 23 -17.06 0.90 14.25
N LEU A 24 -17.54 -0.14 14.91
CA LEU A 24 -17.97 -1.37 14.24
C LEU A 24 -19.25 -1.07 13.43
N LEU A 25 -19.20 -1.34 12.13
CA LEU A 25 -20.31 -1.13 11.19
C LEU A 25 -21.09 -2.42 10.93
N ARG A 26 -20.36 -3.52 10.71
CA ARG A 26 -20.90 -4.83 10.36
C ARG A 26 -20.06 -5.94 11.00
N SER A 27 -20.73 -7.02 11.39
CA SER A 27 -20.11 -8.26 11.82
C SER A 27 -21.04 -9.44 11.48
N PHE A 28 -20.57 -10.64 11.75
CA PHE A 28 -21.42 -11.83 11.88
C PHE A 28 -22.20 -11.74 13.21
N ASP A 29 -23.34 -12.41 13.30
CA ASP A 29 -24.22 -12.37 14.47
C ASP A 29 -23.61 -13.07 15.69
N ARG A 30 -22.92 -14.20 15.48
CA ARG A 30 -22.29 -15.03 16.52
C ARG A 30 -20.82 -15.32 16.17
N PRO A 31 -19.94 -14.31 16.12
CA PRO A 31 -18.63 -14.44 15.50
C PRO A 31 -17.72 -15.47 16.19
N PHE A 32 -17.74 -15.56 17.53
CA PHE A 32 -16.92 -16.54 18.23
C PHE A 32 -17.50 -17.96 18.16
N ALA A 33 -18.83 -18.10 18.11
CA ALA A 33 -19.46 -19.41 17.88
C ALA A 33 -19.04 -20.01 16.55
N SER A 34 -18.91 -19.19 15.49
CA SER A 34 -18.43 -19.63 14.17
C SER A 34 -17.03 -20.27 14.22
N VAL A 35 -16.17 -19.82 15.14
CA VAL A 35 -14.85 -20.45 15.38
C VAL A 35 -15.01 -21.87 15.90
N VAL A 36 -15.87 -22.05 16.90
CA VAL A 36 -16.12 -23.35 17.55
C VAL A 36 -16.85 -24.31 16.60
N GLU A 37 -17.80 -23.80 15.82
CA GLU A 37 -18.55 -24.54 14.80
C GLU A 37 -17.65 -25.03 13.67
N ALA A 38 -16.80 -24.15 13.11
CA ALA A 38 -15.82 -24.53 12.10
C ALA A 38 -14.85 -25.59 12.62
N ALA A 39 -14.36 -25.42 13.86
CA ALA A 39 -13.48 -26.39 14.49
C ALA A 39 -14.12 -27.77 14.68
N ARG A 40 -15.38 -27.82 15.13
CA ARG A 40 -16.12 -29.07 15.32
C ARG A 40 -16.47 -29.74 13.99
N THR A 41 -16.79 -28.95 12.96
CA THR A 41 -17.09 -29.43 11.61
C THR A 41 -15.95 -30.27 11.04
N CYS A 42 -14.69 -29.90 11.30
CA CYS A 42 -13.52 -30.68 10.83
C CYS A 42 -13.51 -32.15 11.32
N TYR A 43 -14.25 -32.47 12.39
CA TYR A 43 -14.30 -33.80 13.00
C TYR A 43 -15.72 -34.37 13.09
N ALA A 44 -16.70 -33.74 12.42
CA ALA A 44 -18.09 -34.15 12.47
C ALA A 44 -18.39 -35.16 11.35
N PRO A 45 -18.74 -36.43 11.67
CA PRO A 45 -19.06 -37.43 10.65
C PRO A 45 -20.39 -37.15 9.94
N ASP A 46 -21.30 -36.44 10.62
CA ASP A 46 -22.67 -36.22 10.17
C ASP A 46 -22.87 -34.87 9.43
N GLY A 47 -21.80 -34.15 9.13
CA GLY A 47 -21.83 -32.92 8.32
C GLY A 47 -21.41 -31.64 9.06
N VAL A 48 -21.84 -30.49 8.54
CA VAL A 48 -21.48 -29.16 9.07
C VAL A 48 -22.18 -28.92 10.41
N VAL A 49 -21.42 -28.45 11.40
CA VAL A 49 -21.92 -28.11 12.73
C VAL A 49 -22.29 -26.64 12.77
N ASP A 50 -23.50 -26.31 13.23
CA ASP A 50 -24.00 -24.95 13.45
C ASP A 50 -24.81 -24.83 14.76
N GLY A 51 -25.13 -23.58 15.16
CA GLY A 51 -25.97 -23.29 16.31
C GLY A 51 -25.34 -23.63 17.68
N VAL A 52 -24.02 -23.65 17.79
CA VAL A 52 -23.32 -24.08 19.01
C VAL A 52 -23.26 -22.98 20.04
N GLU A 53 -23.87 -23.20 21.21
CA GLU A 53 -23.65 -22.36 22.39
C GLU A 53 -22.20 -22.47 22.91
N VAL A 54 -21.54 -21.32 23.06
CA VAL A 54 -20.14 -21.25 23.51
C VAL A 54 -20.07 -21.34 25.04
N GLY A 55 -20.16 -22.56 25.56
CA GLY A 55 -19.88 -22.87 26.97
C GLY A 55 -18.37 -22.99 27.27
N GLU A 56 -18.02 -23.46 28.47
CA GLU A 56 -16.63 -23.65 28.90
C GLU A 56 -15.81 -24.54 27.96
N ARG A 57 -16.41 -25.64 27.47
CA ARG A 57 -15.77 -26.53 26.50
C ARG A 57 -15.47 -25.84 25.17
N GLY A 58 -16.32 -24.91 24.74
CA GLY A 58 -16.10 -24.11 23.53
C GLY A 58 -14.92 -23.14 23.71
N HIS A 59 -14.83 -22.48 24.86
CA HIS A 59 -13.70 -21.62 25.20
C HIS A 59 -12.38 -22.40 25.29
N ALA A 60 -12.37 -23.54 25.96
CA ALA A 60 -11.20 -24.40 26.06
C ALA A 60 -10.72 -24.86 24.68
N LEU A 61 -11.64 -25.30 23.83
CA LEU A 61 -11.34 -25.68 22.45
C LEU A 61 -10.70 -24.51 21.67
N ALA A 62 -11.29 -23.32 21.72
CA ALA A 62 -10.75 -22.16 21.03
C ALA A 62 -9.35 -21.76 21.52
N GLN A 63 -9.08 -21.87 22.83
CA GLN A 63 -7.75 -21.63 23.40
C GLN A 63 -6.74 -22.67 22.93
N ASP A 64 -7.11 -23.94 22.88
CA ASP A 64 -6.23 -25.01 22.41
C ASP A 64 -5.92 -24.86 20.93
N LEU A 65 -6.91 -24.53 20.09
CA LEU A 65 -6.72 -24.21 18.67
C LEU A 65 -5.77 -23.03 18.48
N TYR A 66 -5.96 -21.97 19.26
CA TYR A 66 -5.09 -20.79 19.20
C TYR A 66 -3.64 -21.14 19.54
N ARG A 67 -3.41 -21.90 20.63
CA ARG A 67 -2.07 -22.31 21.07
C ARG A 67 -1.42 -23.30 20.09
N ALA A 68 -2.20 -24.19 19.49
CA ALA A 68 -1.74 -25.17 18.51
C ALA A 68 -1.45 -24.56 17.12
N GLY A 69 -1.84 -23.31 16.87
CA GLY A 69 -1.66 -22.66 15.56
C GLY A 69 -2.76 -22.98 14.54
N HIS A 70 -3.88 -23.58 14.95
CA HIS A 70 -5.02 -23.92 14.10
C HIS A 70 -5.91 -22.69 13.85
N HIS A 71 -5.29 -21.62 13.35
CA HIS A 71 -5.83 -20.26 13.36
C HIS A 71 -6.90 -20.00 12.28
N THR A 72 -6.99 -20.83 11.25
CA THR A 72 -7.96 -20.64 10.15
C THR A 72 -9.41 -20.67 10.63
N THR A 73 -9.69 -21.34 11.75
CA THR A 73 -11.00 -21.31 12.42
C THR A 73 -11.43 -19.88 12.79
N PHE A 74 -10.49 -18.99 13.11
CA PHE A 74 -10.73 -17.58 13.43
C PHE A 74 -10.95 -16.70 12.19
N GLU A 75 -10.84 -17.24 10.97
CA GLU A 75 -11.17 -16.54 9.73
C GLU A 75 -12.66 -16.62 9.37
N HIS A 76 -13.44 -17.49 10.04
CA HIS A 76 -14.89 -17.64 9.83
C HIS A 76 -15.76 -16.52 10.43
N ALA A 77 -15.13 -15.43 10.89
CA ALA A 77 -15.81 -14.21 11.33
C ALA A 77 -15.09 -12.99 10.76
N TYR A 78 -15.85 -12.04 10.22
CA TYR A 78 -15.33 -10.76 9.73
C TYR A 78 -15.99 -9.57 10.44
N PHE A 79 -15.20 -8.52 10.58
CA PHE A 79 -15.58 -7.25 11.20
C PHE A 79 -15.27 -6.12 10.24
N GLN A 80 -16.26 -5.27 9.98
CA GLN A 80 -16.11 -4.05 9.19
C GLN A 80 -16.16 -2.84 10.11
N PHE A 81 -15.09 -2.04 10.10
CA PHE A 81 -14.95 -0.84 10.91
C PHE A 81 -15.00 0.41 10.03
N ALA A 82 -15.64 1.47 10.53
CA ALA A 82 -15.34 2.84 10.13
C ALA A 82 -14.16 3.31 10.99
N ILE A 83 -13.09 3.76 10.35
CA ILE A 83 -11.94 4.38 10.99
C ILE A 83 -11.85 5.82 10.50
N GLU A 84 -11.95 6.77 11.42
CA GLU A 84 -11.99 8.20 11.12
C GLU A 84 -10.85 8.94 11.79
N GLY A 85 -10.22 9.87 11.07
CA GLY A 85 -9.16 10.71 11.64
C GLY A 85 -7.83 9.99 11.85
N VAL A 86 -7.61 8.86 11.18
CA VAL A 86 -6.35 8.10 11.25
C VAL A 86 -5.33 8.70 10.27
N SER A 87 -4.07 8.82 10.69
CA SER A 87 -3.00 9.39 9.88
C SER A 87 -2.66 8.52 8.67
N ARG A 88 -2.03 9.12 7.65
CA ARG A 88 -1.43 8.36 6.54
C ARG A 88 -0.35 7.40 7.04
N GLN A 89 0.38 7.78 8.08
CA GLN A 89 1.44 6.94 8.66
C GLN A 89 0.89 5.66 9.27
N ALA A 90 -0.17 5.72 10.09
CA ALA A 90 -0.75 4.52 10.70
C ALA A 90 -1.44 3.61 9.66
N ILE A 91 -2.04 4.20 8.62
CA ILE A 91 -2.57 3.42 7.49
C ILE A 91 -1.44 2.63 6.80
N TRP A 92 -0.33 3.30 6.50
CA TRP A 92 0.81 2.71 5.79
C TRP A 92 1.56 1.67 6.64
N SER A 93 1.84 1.99 7.91
CA SER A 93 2.65 1.14 8.80
C SER A 93 1.93 -0.10 9.33
N LEU A 94 0.60 -0.07 9.47
CA LEU A 94 -0.17 -1.18 10.04
C LEU A 94 -1.29 -1.67 9.12
N LEU A 95 -2.27 -0.80 8.82
CA LEU A 95 -3.54 -1.24 8.22
C LEU A 95 -3.38 -1.78 6.80
N HIS A 96 -2.41 -1.27 6.04
CA HIS A 96 -2.11 -1.67 4.67
C HIS A 96 -0.79 -2.43 4.50
N ALA A 97 -0.11 -2.79 5.60
CA ALA A 97 1.21 -3.43 5.59
C ALA A 97 1.20 -4.95 5.33
N HIS A 98 0.02 -5.58 5.18
CA HIS A 98 -0.14 -7.02 4.99
C HIS A 98 -1.33 -7.32 4.05
N PRO A 99 -1.51 -8.54 3.50
CA PRO A 99 -2.55 -8.78 2.50
C PRO A 99 -3.96 -9.04 3.06
N TYR A 100 -4.07 -9.38 4.33
CA TYR A 100 -5.28 -9.90 4.97
C TYR A 100 -6.31 -8.84 5.40
N TYR A 101 -6.63 -7.89 4.51
CA TYR A 101 -7.63 -6.84 4.74
C TYR A 101 -8.38 -6.47 3.45
N ASN A 102 -9.52 -5.81 3.61
CA ASN A 102 -10.13 -5.01 2.56
C ASN A 102 -10.43 -3.59 3.05
N SER A 103 -10.03 -2.56 2.28
CA SER A 103 -10.18 -1.16 2.68
C SER A 103 -10.56 -0.24 1.51
N GLU A 104 -11.45 0.71 1.78
CA GLU A 104 -11.72 1.86 0.91
C GLU A 104 -11.47 3.16 1.68
N GLN A 105 -10.62 4.01 1.13
CA GLN A 105 -10.12 5.22 1.80
C GLN A 105 -10.41 6.48 1.00
N VAL A 106 -10.60 7.61 1.70
CA VAL A 106 -10.65 8.93 1.05
C VAL A 106 -9.33 9.19 0.32
N SER A 107 -9.42 9.49 -0.98
CA SER A 107 -8.26 9.68 -1.86
C SER A 107 -7.84 11.16 -1.94
N GLN A 108 -6.58 11.44 -1.58
CA GLN A 108 -5.96 12.76 -1.77
C GLN A 108 -5.74 13.12 -3.26
N ARG A 109 -6.03 12.20 -4.20
CA ARG A 109 -6.05 12.48 -5.65
C ARG A 109 -7.31 13.21 -6.09
N TYR A 110 -8.43 12.95 -5.41
CA TYR A 110 -9.75 13.36 -5.85
C TYR A 110 -10.45 14.31 -4.88
N VAL A 111 -10.05 14.29 -3.61
CA VAL A 111 -10.63 15.11 -2.55
C VAL A 111 -9.57 16.06 -2.02
N ALA A 112 -9.87 17.35 -2.02
CA ALA A 112 -8.98 18.37 -1.47
C ALA A 112 -8.82 18.16 0.04
N VAL A 113 -7.59 18.25 0.54
CA VAL A 113 -7.31 18.08 1.96
C VAL A 113 -7.69 19.35 2.72
N ALA A 114 -8.54 19.20 3.74
CA ALA A 114 -8.96 20.30 4.58
C ALA A 114 -7.81 20.74 5.51
N PRO A 115 -7.70 22.04 5.88
CA PRO A 115 -6.59 22.54 6.70
C PRO A 115 -6.49 21.88 8.08
N ALA A 116 -7.61 21.42 8.64
CA ALA A 116 -7.69 20.75 9.93
C ALA A 116 -7.48 19.23 9.85
N ALA A 117 -7.32 18.65 8.65
CA ALA A 117 -7.20 17.20 8.46
C ALA A 117 -5.78 16.70 8.76
N CYS A 118 -5.28 17.00 9.96
CA CYS A 118 -3.97 16.55 10.46
C CYS A 118 -4.11 16.02 11.89
N LEU A 119 -3.43 14.92 12.17
CA LEU A 119 -3.31 14.38 13.51
C LEU A 119 -2.27 15.19 14.28
N ILE A 120 -2.63 15.65 15.48
CA ILE A 120 -1.79 16.56 16.27
C ILE A 120 -1.43 15.89 17.61
N PRO A 121 -0.16 15.54 17.83
CA PRO A 121 0.29 14.99 19.10
C PRO A 121 0.28 16.03 20.22
N CYS A 122 0.00 15.59 21.43
CA CYS A 122 0.00 16.40 22.65
C CYS A 122 1.43 16.64 23.15
N LEU A 123 2.20 17.47 22.43
CA LEU A 123 3.61 17.74 22.76
C LEU A 123 3.78 18.80 23.86
N GLY A 124 2.83 19.73 23.98
CA GLY A 124 2.90 20.85 24.90
C GLY A 124 3.95 21.91 24.55
N GLY A 125 3.81 23.09 25.15
CA GLY A 125 4.80 24.17 25.11
C GLY A 125 5.24 24.59 23.69
N ARG A 126 6.53 24.86 23.53
CA ARG A 126 7.13 25.33 22.27
C ARG A 126 7.17 24.26 21.18
N ALA A 127 7.39 23.00 21.56
CA ALA A 127 7.44 21.88 20.62
C ALA A 127 6.11 21.71 19.87
N GLU A 128 4.98 21.84 20.58
CA GLU A 128 3.68 21.80 19.94
C GLU A 128 3.45 22.96 18.97
N GLN A 129 3.79 24.19 19.37
CA GLN A 129 3.65 25.35 18.50
C GLN A 129 4.45 25.15 17.21
N ARG A 130 5.70 24.68 17.32
CA ARG A 130 6.55 24.37 16.17
C ARG A 130 5.93 23.30 15.26
N PHE A 131 5.37 22.24 15.84
CA PHE A 131 4.69 21.21 15.06
C PHE A 131 3.49 21.79 14.28
N ARG A 132 2.65 22.58 14.94
CA ARG A 132 1.49 23.25 14.32
C ARG A 132 1.91 24.23 13.22
N ASP A 133 2.99 24.98 13.43
CA ASP A 133 3.54 25.91 12.43
C ASP A 133 4.02 25.16 11.18
N GLY A 134 4.72 24.02 11.37
CA GLY A 134 5.12 23.14 10.28
C GLY A 134 3.92 22.62 9.46
N LEU A 135 2.88 22.13 10.15
CA LEU A 135 1.63 21.71 9.49
C LEU A 135 0.98 22.86 8.71
N ALA A 136 0.90 24.05 9.30
CA ALA A 136 0.30 25.23 8.68
C ALA A 136 1.08 25.66 7.42
N GLN A 137 2.41 25.61 7.48
CA GLN A 137 3.29 25.90 6.34
C GLN A 137 3.07 24.90 5.19
N GLN A 138 3.08 23.60 5.47
CA GLN A 138 2.84 22.57 4.46
C GLN A 138 1.44 22.68 3.83
N MET A 139 0.42 22.99 4.63
CA MET A 139 -0.94 23.23 4.14
C MET A 139 -1.07 24.48 3.27
N ALA A 140 -0.38 25.56 3.63
CA ALA A 140 -0.32 26.77 2.81
C ALA A 140 0.38 26.49 1.48
N ALA A 141 1.51 25.77 1.51
CA ALA A 141 2.23 25.35 0.32
C ALA A 141 1.39 24.45 -0.58
N TYR A 142 0.68 23.46 -0.02
CA TYR A 142 -0.22 22.58 -0.77
C TYR A 142 -1.27 23.36 -1.58
N ARG A 143 -1.92 24.36 -0.97
CA ARG A 143 -2.89 25.21 -1.66
C ARG A 143 -2.23 26.03 -2.78
N ALA A 144 -1.14 26.74 -2.47
CA ALA A 144 -0.45 27.58 -3.44
C ALA A 144 0.15 26.77 -4.59
N LEU A 145 0.74 25.59 -4.31
CA LEU A 145 1.23 24.67 -5.33
C LEU A 145 0.10 24.15 -6.22
N THR A 146 -1.07 23.87 -5.65
CA THR A 146 -2.24 23.45 -6.45
C THR A 146 -2.56 24.49 -7.51
N ASP A 147 -2.55 25.79 -7.17
CA ASP A 147 -2.83 26.86 -8.13
C ASP A 147 -1.69 27.05 -9.14
N LEU A 148 -0.44 27.08 -8.66
CA LEU A 148 0.76 27.28 -9.48
C LEU A 148 0.98 26.17 -10.52
N LEU A 149 0.43 24.98 -10.28
CA LEU A 149 0.58 23.82 -11.17
C LEU A 149 -0.55 23.70 -12.20
N ILE A 150 -1.64 24.47 -12.09
CA ILE A 150 -2.75 24.43 -13.06
C ILE A 150 -2.27 24.71 -14.50
N PRO A 151 -1.44 25.73 -14.77
CA PRO A 151 -0.99 26.00 -16.15
C PRO A 151 -0.19 24.85 -16.76
N GLY A 152 0.74 24.26 -15.99
CA GLY A 152 1.51 23.08 -16.43
C GLY A 152 0.62 21.86 -16.65
N ALA A 153 -0.35 21.63 -15.75
CA ALA A 153 -1.31 20.54 -15.88
C ALA A 153 -2.19 20.73 -17.12
N ALA A 154 -2.63 21.96 -17.39
CA ALA A 154 -3.42 22.32 -18.57
C ALA A 154 -2.65 22.06 -19.87
N ALA A 155 -1.39 22.51 -19.95
CA ALA A 155 -0.54 22.30 -21.11
C ALA A 155 -0.41 20.80 -21.42
N ALA A 156 -0.02 19.99 -20.44
CA ALA A 156 0.14 18.55 -20.62
C ALA A 156 -1.21 17.83 -20.92
N TYR A 157 -2.32 18.31 -20.35
CA TYR A 157 -3.64 17.72 -20.56
C TYR A 157 -4.20 18.01 -21.95
N PHE A 158 -4.04 19.24 -22.44
CA PHE A 158 -4.54 19.61 -23.76
C PHE A 158 -3.62 19.14 -24.89
N ASP A 159 -2.33 18.97 -24.66
CA ASP A 159 -1.44 18.25 -25.58
C ASP A 159 -1.94 16.81 -25.81
N ARG A 160 -2.32 16.15 -24.71
CA ARG A 160 -2.87 14.80 -24.73
C ARG A 160 -4.31 14.71 -25.28
N PHE A 161 -5.09 15.77 -25.12
CA PHE A 161 -6.47 15.87 -25.60
C PHE A 161 -6.71 17.16 -26.39
N PRO A 162 -6.18 17.31 -27.62
CA PRO A 162 -6.22 18.58 -28.35
C PRO A 162 -7.64 19.11 -28.59
N GLY A 163 -8.59 18.21 -28.86
CA GLY A 163 -9.99 18.59 -29.07
C GLY A 163 -10.68 19.19 -27.83
N ARG A 164 -10.16 18.92 -26.62
CA ARG A 164 -10.71 19.44 -25.35
C ARG A 164 -10.28 20.88 -25.08
N ALA A 165 -9.22 21.36 -25.73
CA ALA A 165 -8.72 22.72 -25.55
C ALA A 165 -9.76 23.80 -25.92
N LYS A 166 -10.62 23.51 -26.90
CA LYS A 166 -11.69 24.43 -27.36
C LYS A 166 -12.79 24.68 -26.32
N VAL A 167 -12.87 23.84 -25.30
CA VAL A 167 -13.86 23.90 -24.21
C VAL A 167 -13.16 23.71 -22.86
N ALA A 168 -12.00 24.36 -22.69
CA ALA A 168 -11.12 24.20 -21.54
C ALA A 168 -11.84 24.36 -20.18
N ASP A 169 -12.79 25.30 -20.08
CA ASP A 169 -13.55 25.57 -18.87
C ASP A 169 -14.31 24.34 -18.33
N ARG A 170 -14.79 23.46 -19.24
CA ARG A 170 -15.46 22.20 -18.85
C ARG A 170 -14.54 21.23 -18.12
N TYR A 171 -13.22 21.41 -18.24
CA TYR A 171 -12.21 20.54 -17.67
C TYR A 171 -11.47 21.16 -16.48
N ALA A 172 -11.87 22.34 -15.99
CA ALA A 172 -11.23 23.02 -14.85
C ALA A 172 -11.08 22.10 -13.63
N THR A 173 -12.12 21.34 -13.26
CA THR A 173 -12.05 20.37 -12.16
C THR A 173 -11.05 19.24 -12.42
N ALA A 174 -10.94 18.76 -13.67
CA ALA A 174 -10.00 17.71 -14.03
C ALA A 174 -8.54 18.18 -14.00
N LEU A 175 -8.31 19.46 -14.33
CA LEU A 175 -6.99 20.11 -14.23
C LEU A 175 -6.60 20.35 -12.77
N SER A 176 -7.53 20.90 -11.97
CA SER A 176 -7.34 21.10 -10.53
C SER A 176 -7.00 19.79 -9.82
N ARG A 177 -7.69 18.68 -10.12
CA ARG A 177 -7.37 17.36 -9.54
C ARG A 177 -5.97 16.86 -9.89
N ARG A 178 -5.45 17.16 -11.09
CA ARG A 178 -4.09 16.78 -11.50
C ARG A 178 -3.03 17.61 -10.78
N ALA A 179 -3.26 18.92 -10.70
CA ALA A 179 -2.40 19.81 -9.92
C ALA A 179 -2.39 19.40 -8.44
N GLN A 180 -3.57 19.12 -7.88
CA GLN A 180 -3.74 18.64 -6.50
C GLN A 180 -3.02 17.30 -6.24
N GLU A 181 -3.08 16.37 -7.20
CA GLU A 181 -2.40 15.09 -7.12
C GLU A 181 -0.87 15.23 -7.00
N VAL A 182 -0.30 16.27 -7.59
CA VAL A 182 1.13 16.58 -7.46
C VAL A 182 1.39 17.41 -6.20
N ALA A 183 0.57 18.42 -5.91
CA ALA A 183 0.75 19.28 -4.75
C ALA A 183 0.72 18.50 -3.43
N ARG A 184 -0.03 17.39 -3.34
CA ARG A 184 -0.10 16.59 -2.10
C ARG A 184 1.24 15.99 -1.65
N TYR A 185 2.27 15.99 -2.50
CA TYR A 185 3.60 15.51 -2.15
C TYR A 185 4.19 16.31 -0.97
N CYS A 186 3.84 17.59 -0.82
CA CYS A 186 4.31 18.38 0.33
C CYS A 186 3.48 18.19 1.62
N LEU A 187 2.33 17.50 1.55
CA LEU A 187 1.49 17.30 2.73
C LEU A 187 2.15 16.35 3.73
N PRO A 188 1.97 16.58 5.04
CA PRO A 188 2.58 15.76 6.09
C PRO A 188 1.97 14.35 6.16
N LEU A 189 2.74 13.39 6.66
CA LEU A 189 2.25 12.05 7.01
C LEU A 189 1.21 12.10 8.14
N ALA A 190 1.19 13.18 8.93
CA ALA A 190 0.13 13.55 9.87
C ALA A 190 -1.26 13.68 9.23
N THR A 191 -1.33 13.90 7.91
CA THR A 191 -2.61 14.13 7.23
C THR A 191 -3.57 12.97 7.51
N THR A 192 -4.77 13.27 7.99
CA THR A 192 -5.74 12.24 8.35
C THR A 192 -6.53 11.76 7.14
N ALA A 193 -7.06 10.54 7.26
CA ALA A 193 -7.99 9.96 6.32
C ALA A 193 -9.15 9.28 7.07
N HIS A 194 -10.17 8.96 6.30
CA HIS A 194 -11.27 8.12 6.73
C HIS A 194 -11.30 6.89 5.82
N LEU A 195 -11.52 5.72 6.40
CA LEU A 195 -11.66 4.47 5.65
C LEU A 195 -12.69 3.53 6.26
N VAL A 196 -13.31 2.75 5.38
CA VAL A 196 -13.94 1.49 5.77
C VAL A 196 -12.88 0.42 5.70
N HIS A 197 -12.76 -0.39 6.76
CA HIS A 197 -11.74 -1.41 6.90
C HIS A 197 -12.37 -2.73 7.36
N THR A 198 -12.24 -3.79 6.57
CA THR A 198 -12.82 -5.11 6.84
C THR A 198 -11.72 -6.13 7.04
N ILE A 199 -11.75 -6.82 8.17
CA ILE A 199 -10.75 -7.83 8.57
C ILE A 199 -11.42 -9.05 9.21
N SER A 200 -10.75 -10.20 9.18
CA SER A 200 -11.20 -11.38 9.90
C SER A 200 -10.88 -11.29 11.40
N GLY A 201 -11.47 -12.18 12.20
CA GLY A 201 -11.12 -12.36 13.60
C GLY A 201 -9.64 -12.68 13.78
N LEU A 202 -9.06 -13.53 12.93
CA LEU A 202 -7.63 -13.82 12.95
C LEU A 202 -6.77 -12.57 12.74
N THR A 203 -7.11 -11.73 11.75
CA THR A 203 -6.38 -10.49 11.50
C THR A 203 -6.49 -9.52 12.69
N LEU A 204 -7.64 -9.43 13.36
CA LEU A 204 -7.78 -8.61 14.57
C LEU A 204 -6.86 -9.10 15.71
N LEU A 205 -6.75 -10.42 15.92
CA LEU A 205 -5.82 -10.99 16.90
C LEU A 205 -4.36 -10.67 16.55
N ARG A 206 -4.01 -10.70 15.26
CA ARG A 206 -2.67 -10.29 14.78
C ARG A 206 -2.42 -8.80 14.99
N TYR A 207 -3.39 -7.94 14.74
CA TYR A 207 -3.30 -6.50 15.02
C TYR A 207 -3.06 -6.25 16.50
N GLN A 208 -3.80 -6.91 17.38
CA GLN A 208 -3.60 -6.80 18.82
C GLN A 208 -2.16 -7.14 19.22
N ARG A 209 -1.55 -8.16 18.61
CA ARG A 209 -0.15 -8.52 18.87
C ARG A 209 0.84 -7.51 18.28
N ALA A 210 0.54 -6.92 17.12
CA ALA A 210 1.47 -6.11 16.34
C ALA A 210 1.30 -4.59 16.49
N CYS A 211 0.33 -4.08 17.26
CA CYS A 211 0.05 -2.64 17.33
C CYS A 211 1.12 -1.78 18.04
N LEU A 212 2.25 -2.38 18.43
CA LEU A 212 3.44 -1.70 18.96
C LEU A 212 4.64 -1.81 18.01
N GLU A 213 4.43 -2.29 16.78
CA GLU A 213 5.43 -2.17 15.73
C GLU A 213 5.79 -0.68 15.50
N PRO A 214 7.01 -0.38 15.00
CA PRO A 214 7.49 1.00 14.88
C PRO A 214 6.65 1.95 14.01
N ASP A 215 7.13 3.18 13.93
CA ASP A 215 6.59 4.34 13.21
C ASP A 215 5.41 5.07 13.86
N ALA A 216 4.33 4.37 14.23
CA ALA A 216 3.15 5.00 14.83
C ALA A 216 2.53 4.20 16.01
N PRO A 217 3.32 3.61 16.93
CA PRO A 217 2.79 2.68 17.94
C PRO A 217 1.75 3.32 18.86
N ALA A 218 1.87 4.62 19.21
CA ALA A 218 0.85 5.32 19.98
C ALA A 218 -0.53 5.38 19.27
N GLU A 219 -0.54 5.67 17.96
CA GLU A 219 -1.77 5.74 17.16
C GLU A 219 -2.31 4.34 16.82
N GLN A 220 -1.43 3.43 16.42
CA GLN A 220 -1.77 2.04 16.11
C GLN A 220 -2.45 1.37 17.32
N ARG A 221 -1.90 1.54 18.53
CA ARG A 221 -2.50 1.03 19.77
C ARG A 221 -3.87 1.64 20.04
N LEU A 222 -4.08 2.93 19.78
CA LEU A 222 -5.40 3.58 19.94
C LEU A 222 -6.45 3.00 18.98
N VAL A 223 -6.08 2.81 17.72
CA VAL A 223 -6.97 2.25 16.69
C VAL A 223 -7.32 0.79 17.02
N VAL A 224 -6.30 -0.04 17.24
CA VAL A 224 -6.49 -1.47 17.52
C VAL A 224 -7.20 -1.70 18.85
N GLY A 225 -6.89 -0.91 19.88
CA GLY A 225 -7.57 -0.99 21.18
C GLY A 225 -9.09 -0.73 21.04
N GLN A 226 -9.49 0.26 20.23
CA GLN A 226 -10.90 0.52 19.96
C GLN A 226 -11.55 -0.60 19.12
N MET A 227 -10.83 -1.18 18.15
CA MET A 227 -11.32 -2.35 17.39
C MET A 227 -11.58 -3.55 18.30
N VAL A 228 -10.62 -3.89 19.15
CA VAL A 228 -10.72 -5.00 20.11
C VAL A 228 -11.85 -4.74 21.11
N ALA A 229 -11.95 -3.53 21.65
CA ALA A 229 -13.03 -3.16 22.56
C ALA A 229 -14.40 -3.32 21.90
N ALA A 230 -14.56 -2.90 20.64
CA ALA A 230 -15.80 -3.04 19.92
C ALA A 230 -16.18 -4.52 19.67
N VAL A 231 -15.21 -5.38 19.35
CA VAL A 231 -15.46 -6.82 19.15
C VAL A 231 -15.74 -7.54 20.47
N VAL A 232 -15.04 -7.21 21.55
CA VAL A 232 -15.31 -7.78 22.89
C VAL A 232 -16.67 -7.33 23.43
N ALA A 233 -17.10 -6.09 23.12
CA ALA A 233 -18.43 -5.62 23.48
C ALA A 233 -19.54 -6.35 22.73
N LEU A 234 -19.29 -6.74 21.48
CA LEU A 234 -20.20 -7.56 20.67
C LEU A 234 -20.21 -9.03 21.16
N ASP A 235 -19.04 -9.63 21.32
CA ASP A 235 -18.87 -11.04 21.67
C ASP A 235 -17.74 -11.22 22.70
N PRO A 236 -18.07 -11.27 24.01
CA PRO A 236 -17.09 -11.33 25.08
C PRO A 236 -16.17 -12.56 25.04
N ALA A 237 -16.56 -13.64 24.34
CA ALA A 237 -15.81 -14.89 24.28
C ALA A 237 -14.42 -14.71 23.64
N TYR A 238 -14.23 -13.72 22.78
CA TYR A 238 -12.92 -13.34 22.21
C TYR A 238 -11.86 -13.05 23.28
N THR A 239 -12.26 -12.60 24.48
CA THR A 239 -11.35 -12.36 25.62
C THR A 239 -10.52 -13.58 25.99
N SER A 240 -11.04 -14.79 25.74
CA SER A 240 -10.38 -16.04 26.07
C SER A 240 -9.11 -16.28 25.25
N VAL A 241 -9.02 -15.73 24.04
CA VAL A 241 -7.91 -15.90 23.09
C VAL A 241 -7.10 -14.62 22.86
N LEU A 242 -7.54 -13.48 23.39
CA LEU A 242 -6.76 -12.24 23.36
C LEU A 242 -5.47 -12.38 24.18
N GLU A 243 -4.38 -11.93 23.57
CA GLU A 243 -3.08 -11.71 24.21
C GLU A 243 -2.76 -10.21 24.24
N SER A 244 -1.91 -9.79 25.16
CA SER A 244 -1.43 -8.41 25.22
C SER A 244 -0.60 -8.09 23.97
N PRO A 245 -0.40 -6.81 23.60
CA PRO A 245 0.50 -6.45 22.51
C PRO A 245 1.92 -6.96 22.74
N ARG A 246 2.62 -7.32 21.66
CA ARG A 246 4.03 -7.71 21.71
C ARG A 246 4.87 -6.45 21.77
N GLU A 247 5.76 -6.35 22.76
CA GLU A 247 6.77 -5.28 22.75
C GLU A 247 7.66 -5.42 21.52
N TRP A 248 7.79 -4.33 20.77
CA TRP A 248 8.83 -4.23 19.76
C TRP A 248 10.20 -4.14 20.44
N ARG A 249 11.14 -4.97 19.97
CA ARG A 249 12.53 -4.97 20.44
C ARG A 249 13.45 -4.76 19.26
N ALA A 250 14.17 -3.63 19.26
CA ALA A 250 15.21 -3.40 18.29
C ALA A 250 16.30 -4.49 18.39
N PRO A 251 16.92 -4.91 17.27
CA PRO A 251 18.08 -5.80 17.31
C PRO A 251 19.21 -5.21 18.17
N ALA A 252 19.94 -6.05 18.91
CA ALA A 252 20.99 -5.62 19.85
C ALA A 252 22.10 -4.77 19.20
N ALA A 253 22.38 -4.98 17.91
CA ALA A 253 23.36 -4.21 17.13
C ALA A 253 22.77 -2.92 16.51
N GLY A 254 21.53 -2.57 16.82
CA GLY A 254 20.71 -1.63 16.06
C GLY A 254 20.92 -0.15 16.36
N GLY A 255 21.83 0.25 17.25
CA GLY A 255 22.09 1.65 17.60
C GLY A 255 20.86 2.45 18.03
N ALA A 256 20.99 3.78 18.05
CA ALA A 256 19.87 4.68 18.29
C ALA A 256 18.78 4.53 17.22
N GLU A 257 17.54 4.84 17.59
CA GLU A 257 16.40 4.81 16.66
C GLU A 257 16.63 5.80 15.51
N VAL A 258 16.96 7.05 15.82
CA VAL A 258 17.43 8.05 14.86
C VAL A 258 18.94 8.14 14.89
N ASP A 259 19.58 7.77 13.78
CA ASP A 259 21.02 7.92 13.56
C ASP A 259 21.25 8.44 12.14
N ARG A 260 21.51 9.75 12.04
CA ARG A 260 21.68 10.47 10.77
C ARG A 260 22.88 9.98 9.97
N GLY A 261 23.98 9.63 10.65
CA GLY A 261 25.19 9.14 10.00
C GLY A 261 24.96 7.78 9.35
N ARG A 262 24.36 6.86 10.10
CA ARG A 262 23.96 5.54 9.60
C ARG A 262 22.93 5.65 8.46
N ALA A 263 21.91 6.48 8.64
CA ALA A 263 20.87 6.67 7.62
C ALA A 263 21.43 7.22 6.31
N ARG A 264 22.33 8.21 6.35
CA ARG A 264 23.01 8.73 5.16
C ARG A 264 23.90 7.69 4.48
N ALA A 265 24.66 6.92 5.25
CA ALA A 265 25.49 5.85 4.70
C ALA A 265 24.64 4.79 3.98
N PHE A 266 23.54 4.35 4.61
CA PHE A 266 22.59 3.43 3.98
C PHE A 266 21.94 4.01 2.72
N ALA A 267 21.49 5.27 2.78
CA ALA A 267 20.87 5.93 1.64
C ALA A 267 21.82 6.03 0.45
N ALA A 268 23.08 6.41 0.69
CA ALA A 268 24.10 6.49 -0.35
C ALA A 268 24.42 5.12 -0.98
N GLU A 269 24.57 4.07 -0.16
CA GLU A 269 24.80 2.69 -0.64
C GLU A 269 23.63 2.21 -1.51
N PHE A 270 22.40 2.39 -1.02
CA PHE A 270 21.20 1.95 -1.71
C PHE A 270 20.98 2.72 -3.02
N ASP A 271 21.20 4.03 -3.03
CA ASP A 271 21.03 4.86 -4.22
C ASP A 271 22.13 4.56 -5.26
N ALA A 272 23.37 4.27 -4.83
CA ALA A 272 24.42 3.79 -5.72
C ALA A 272 24.04 2.47 -6.41
N ARG A 273 23.33 1.56 -5.70
CA ARG A 273 22.82 0.32 -6.28
C ARG A 273 21.73 0.55 -7.34
N LEU A 274 20.91 1.59 -7.19
CA LEU A 274 19.88 1.95 -8.17
C LEU A 274 20.45 2.63 -9.42
N GLY A 275 21.56 3.36 -9.28
CA GLY A 275 22.11 4.18 -10.35
C GLY A 275 21.16 5.34 -10.70
N SER A 276 20.83 5.51 -11.99
CA SER A 276 19.91 6.55 -12.44
C SER A 276 18.42 6.18 -12.36
N ARG A 277 18.09 4.96 -11.94
CA ARG A 277 16.72 4.43 -11.91
C ARG A 277 16.05 4.68 -10.57
N SER A 278 14.71 4.61 -10.55
CA SER A 278 13.94 4.50 -9.31
C SER A 278 13.78 3.05 -8.85
N VAL A 279 13.86 2.11 -9.79
CA VAL A 279 13.71 0.67 -9.57
C VAL A 279 14.83 -0.09 -10.26
N ARG A 280 15.41 -1.06 -9.56
CA ARG A 280 16.46 -1.93 -10.07
C ARG A 280 16.09 -3.40 -9.87
N LEU A 281 16.07 -4.17 -10.97
CA LEU A 281 15.95 -5.63 -10.91
C LEU A 281 17.18 -6.21 -10.23
N LEU A 282 16.96 -6.93 -9.12
CA LEU A 282 18.00 -7.56 -8.30
C LEU A 282 18.13 -9.05 -8.59
N CYS A 283 16.99 -9.72 -8.79
CA CYS A 283 16.94 -11.16 -9.02
C CYS A 283 15.90 -11.48 -10.09
N ALA A 284 16.32 -12.28 -11.06
CA ALA A 284 15.48 -12.95 -12.05
C ALA A 284 16.13 -14.32 -12.30
N PRO A 285 15.71 -15.38 -11.57
CA PRO A 285 16.27 -16.72 -11.70
C PRO A 285 16.25 -17.19 -13.15
N ALA A 286 17.36 -17.75 -13.64
CA ALA A 286 17.50 -18.16 -15.04
C ALA A 286 16.47 -19.24 -15.42
N GLU A 287 16.00 -19.99 -14.44
CA GLU A 287 15.06 -21.09 -14.53
C GLU A 287 13.61 -20.61 -14.68
N ASN A 288 13.28 -19.33 -14.49
CA ASN A 288 11.90 -18.83 -14.51
C ASN A 288 11.13 -19.28 -15.76
N VAL A 289 11.73 -19.18 -16.95
CA VAL A 289 11.09 -19.58 -18.21
C VAL A 289 10.86 -21.10 -18.26
N ALA A 290 11.91 -21.88 -17.98
CA ALA A 290 11.85 -23.33 -18.03
C ALA A 290 10.88 -23.91 -16.98
N LEU A 291 10.89 -23.39 -15.75
CA LEU A 291 9.98 -23.79 -14.67
C LEU A 291 8.53 -23.47 -15.01
N THR A 292 8.27 -22.27 -15.54
CA THR A 292 6.92 -21.87 -15.93
C THR A 292 6.39 -22.74 -17.08
N ALA A 293 7.21 -22.99 -18.10
CA ALA A 293 6.86 -23.87 -19.20
C ALA A 293 6.62 -25.32 -18.75
N GLN A 294 7.46 -25.82 -17.84
CA GLN A 294 7.30 -27.15 -17.25
C GLN A 294 6.00 -27.27 -16.43
N ALA A 295 5.65 -26.27 -15.64
CA ALA A 295 4.39 -26.26 -14.90
C ALA A 295 3.17 -26.30 -15.85
N VAL A 296 3.21 -25.58 -16.97
CA VAL A 296 2.17 -25.65 -18.01
C VAL A 296 2.05 -27.07 -18.56
N ARG A 297 3.17 -27.76 -18.83
CA ARG A 297 3.14 -29.15 -19.28
C ARG A 297 2.55 -30.10 -18.24
N GLU A 298 2.87 -29.91 -16.96
CA GLU A 298 2.32 -30.72 -15.87
C GLU A 298 0.80 -30.60 -15.77
N VAL A 299 0.25 -29.40 -16.01
CA VAL A 299 -1.20 -29.19 -16.11
C VAL A 299 -1.83 -30.03 -17.22
N PHE A 300 -1.13 -30.20 -18.35
CA PHE A 300 -1.63 -30.95 -19.51
C PHE A 300 -1.16 -32.42 -19.59
N GLY A 301 -0.22 -32.85 -18.74
CA GLY A 301 0.43 -34.15 -18.85
C GLY A 301 1.28 -34.34 -20.12
N LEU A 302 1.90 -33.28 -20.63
CA LEU A 302 2.69 -33.31 -21.88
C LEU A 302 4.20 -33.36 -21.61
N SER A 303 4.96 -33.92 -22.56
CA SER A 303 6.43 -33.89 -22.51
C SER A 303 6.99 -32.59 -23.12
N ALA A 304 8.26 -32.29 -22.85
CA ALA A 304 8.96 -31.17 -23.49
C ALA A 304 9.05 -31.31 -25.02
N GLN A 305 9.04 -32.54 -25.54
CA GLN A 305 8.99 -32.79 -26.98
C GLN A 305 7.62 -32.46 -27.58
N ALA A 306 6.54 -32.75 -26.85
CA ALA A 306 5.18 -32.51 -27.33
C ALA A 306 4.76 -31.03 -27.23
N LEU A 307 5.28 -30.30 -26.23
CA LEU A 307 5.01 -28.88 -26.05
C LEU A 307 6.31 -28.13 -25.70
N PRO A 308 7.02 -27.55 -26.68
CA PRO A 308 8.24 -26.77 -26.44
C PRO A 308 8.01 -25.54 -25.55
N ASP A 309 9.06 -25.04 -24.89
CA ASP A 309 8.94 -23.96 -23.88
C ASP A 309 8.21 -22.72 -24.42
N ALA A 310 8.60 -22.23 -25.58
CA ALA A 310 7.98 -21.05 -26.19
C ALA A 310 6.46 -21.21 -26.41
N GLN A 311 6.01 -22.41 -26.79
CA GLN A 311 4.59 -22.70 -26.97
C GLN A 311 3.86 -22.81 -25.62
N ALA A 312 4.49 -23.43 -24.62
CA ALA A 312 3.94 -23.50 -23.27
C ALA A 312 3.75 -22.10 -22.65
N ILE A 313 4.75 -21.22 -22.80
CA ILE A 313 4.66 -19.83 -22.34
C ILE A 313 3.58 -19.06 -23.09
N ALA A 314 3.49 -19.21 -24.42
CA ALA A 314 2.45 -18.55 -25.21
C ALA A 314 1.04 -19.02 -24.81
N LEU A 315 0.84 -20.33 -24.59
CA LEU A 315 -0.43 -20.87 -24.09
C LEU A 315 -0.81 -20.32 -22.70
N LEU A 316 0.16 -19.89 -21.90
CA LEU A 316 -0.09 -19.30 -20.60
C LEU A 316 -0.39 -17.80 -20.67
N LEU A 317 0.46 -17.03 -21.35
CA LEU A 317 0.51 -15.57 -21.24
C LEU A 317 -0.04 -14.80 -22.45
N ALA A 318 -0.05 -15.40 -23.64
CA ALA A 318 -0.49 -14.72 -24.86
C ALA A 318 -2.03 -14.66 -24.88
N PRO A 319 -2.65 -13.46 -24.80
CA PRO A 319 -4.11 -13.37 -24.69
C PRO A 319 -4.87 -13.94 -25.90
N GLU A 320 -4.21 -14.07 -27.06
CA GLU A 320 -4.72 -14.72 -28.27
C GLU A 320 -4.96 -16.23 -28.07
N HIS A 321 -4.14 -16.86 -27.21
CA HIS A 321 -4.22 -18.29 -26.89
C HIS A 321 -4.87 -18.54 -25.52
N ASN A 322 -4.77 -17.57 -24.60
CA ASN A 322 -5.37 -17.61 -23.28
C ASN A 322 -6.25 -16.37 -23.03
N PRO A 323 -7.54 -16.40 -23.41
CA PRO A 323 -8.46 -15.28 -23.19
C PRO A 323 -8.57 -14.84 -21.72
N LEU A 324 -8.20 -15.68 -20.75
CA LEU A 324 -8.18 -15.32 -19.33
C LEU A 324 -7.21 -14.16 -19.02
N MET A 325 -6.18 -13.95 -19.84
CA MET A 325 -5.27 -12.81 -19.68
C MET A 325 -5.96 -11.47 -20.02
N GLY A 326 -7.04 -11.50 -20.81
CA GLY A 326 -7.89 -10.34 -21.09
C GLY A 326 -9.08 -10.16 -20.12
N GLU A 327 -9.38 -11.19 -19.30
CA GLU A 327 -10.53 -11.23 -18.39
C GLU A 327 -10.42 -10.19 -17.26
N GLY A 328 -11.56 -9.61 -16.86
CA GLY A 328 -11.64 -8.55 -15.85
C GLY A 328 -11.56 -9.06 -14.41
N LEU A 329 -12.03 -10.29 -14.15
CA LEU A 329 -12.05 -10.86 -12.79
C LEU A 329 -10.68 -11.40 -12.31
N ASN A 330 -9.63 -11.37 -13.13
CA ASN A 330 -8.29 -11.86 -12.80
C ASN A 330 -8.27 -13.32 -12.30
N LEU A 331 -8.91 -14.24 -13.03
CA LEU A 331 -9.13 -15.63 -12.62
C LEU A 331 -7.86 -16.52 -12.53
N HIS A 332 -6.67 -15.96 -12.75
CA HIS A 332 -5.42 -16.71 -12.80
C HIS A 332 -5.10 -17.52 -11.53
N THR A 333 -5.61 -17.14 -10.36
CA THR A 333 -5.42 -17.91 -9.12
C THR A 333 -6.36 -19.13 -9.01
N LEU A 334 -7.45 -19.15 -9.78
CA LEU A 334 -8.46 -20.21 -9.80
C LEU A 334 -8.26 -21.18 -10.96
N ASP A 335 -7.84 -20.66 -12.11
CA ASP A 335 -7.57 -21.45 -13.30
C ASP A 335 -6.30 -22.31 -13.17
N LYS A 336 -6.33 -23.51 -13.76
CA LYS A 336 -5.20 -24.45 -13.68
C LYS A 336 -3.94 -23.91 -14.35
N LEU A 337 -4.08 -23.29 -15.52
CA LEU A 337 -2.93 -22.71 -16.24
C LEU A 337 -2.48 -21.42 -15.57
N GLY A 338 -3.41 -20.55 -15.19
CA GLY A 338 -3.08 -19.29 -14.52
C GLY A 338 -2.20 -19.46 -13.27
N ARG A 339 -2.36 -20.57 -12.53
CA ARG A 339 -1.51 -20.88 -11.36
C ARG A 339 -0.04 -21.10 -11.71
N CYS A 340 0.29 -21.44 -12.96
CA CYS A 340 1.68 -21.58 -13.41
C CYS A 340 2.46 -20.25 -13.33
N LEU A 341 1.77 -19.10 -13.32
CA LEU A 341 2.39 -17.79 -13.14
C LEU A 341 3.07 -17.63 -11.77
N ALA A 342 2.72 -18.45 -10.78
CA ALA A 342 3.31 -18.40 -9.45
C ALA A 342 4.77 -18.88 -9.41
N HIS A 343 5.29 -19.53 -10.47
CA HIS A 343 6.61 -20.17 -10.46
C HIS A 343 7.77 -19.27 -10.92
N ALA A 344 7.48 -18.21 -11.68
CA ALA A 344 8.49 -17.22 -12.05
C ALA A 344 8.51 -16.09 -11.00
N HIS A 345 9.70 -15.75 -10.50
CA HIS A 345 9.87 -14.76 -9.44
C HIS A 345 10.85 -13.66 -9.82
N PHE A 346 10.59 -12.45 -9.32
CA PHE A 346 11.44 -11.29 -9.51
C PHE A 346 11.57 -10.50 -8.21
N THR A 347 12.75 -9.95 -7.98
CA THR A 347 13.05 -9.10 -6.82
C THR A 347 13.63 -7.77 -7.27
N PHE A 348 13.17 -6.68 -6.68
CA PHE A 348 13.53 -5.31 -7.04
C PHE A 348 13.99 -4.50 -5.83
N ALA A 349 15.02 -3.68 -5.99
CA ALA A 349 15.28 -2.54 -5.10
C ALA A 349 14.50 -1.34 -5.62
N LYS A 350 13.86 -0.59 -4.73
CA LYS A 350 13.07 0.58 -5.09
C LYS A 350 13.37 1.77 -4.20
N ARG A 351 13.38 2.94 -4.82
CA ARG A 351 13.28 4.23 -4.15
C ARG A 351 12.03 4.95 -4.67
N LEU A 352 11.03 5.09 -3.79
CA LEU A 352 9.75 5.73 -4.09
C LEU A 352 9.37 6.73 -3.00
N SER A 353 8.54 7.71 -3.31
CA SER A 353 7.89 8.53 -2.31
C SER A 353 6.92 7.71 -1.46
N HIS A 354 6.65 8.17 -0.24
CA HIS A 354 5.62 7.59 0.61
C HIS A 354 4.25 7.54 -0.08
N THR A 355 3.89 8.55 -0.88
CA THR A 355 2.60 8.55 -1.61
C THR A 355 2.56 7.54 -2.77
N ALA A 356 3.67 7.29 -3.46
CA ALA A 356 3.75 6.26 -4.50
C ALA A 356 3.70 4.85 -3.88
N ASP A 357 4.48 4.58 -2.83
CA ASP A 357 4.44 3.29 -2.14
C ASP A 357 3.09 3.04 -1.44
N SER A 358 2.41 4.09 -0.95
CA SER A 358 1.04 3.98 -0.42
C SER A 358 0.03 3.45 -1.45
N GLN A 359 0.31 3.59 -2.75
CA GLN A 359 -0.44 2.95 -3.84
C GLN A 359 0.11 1.57 -4.20
N ASP A 360 1.42 1.37 -4.07
CA ASP A 360 2.09 0.09 -4.38
C ASP A 360 1.69 -0.99 -3.37
N GLN A 361 1.61 -0.67 -2.07
CA GLN A 361 1.16 -1.58 -1.00
C GLN A 361 -0.26 -2.15 -1.21
N ARG A 362 -1.06 -1.54 -2.09
CA ARG A 362 -2.40 -2.06 -2.44
C ARG A 362 -2.32 -3.28 -3.36
N HIS A 363 -1.17 -3.53 -3.99
CA HIS A 363 -0.82 -4.78 -4.64
C HIS A 363 -0.37 -5.78 -3.59
N ARG A 364 -1.35 -6.33 -2.87
CA ARG A 364 -1.16 -7.12 -1.65
C ARG A 364 -0.31 -8.39 -1.84
N THR A 365 -0.15 -8.86 -3.08
CA THR A 365 0.66 -10.03 -3.45
C THR A 365 2.07 -9.67 -3.92
N THR A 366 2.50 -8.40 -3.80
CA THR A 366 3.87 -7.95 -4.04
C THR A 366 4.50 -7.48 -2.70
N PRO A 367 4.85 -8.40 -1.78
CA PRO A 367 5.38 -8.05 -0.47
C PRO A 367 6.69 -7.27 -0.58
N ALA A 368 6.85 -6.29 0.33
CA ALA A 368 8.02 -5.44 0.38
C ALA A 368 8.51 -5.24 1.82
N SER A 369 9.83 -5.21 1.99
CA SER A 369 10.51 -4.94 3.26
C SER A 369 10.57 -3.43 3.51
N ARG A 370 9.44 -2.83 3.88
CA ARG A 370 9.31 -1.39 4.13
C ARG A 370 10.17 -0.95 5.33
N PRO A 371 10.77 0.26 5.27
CA PRO A 371 11.68 0.73 6.31
C PRO A 371 10.94 1.18 7.58
N ILE A 372 11.61 1.10 8.72
CA ILE A 372 11.23 1.90 9.91
C ILE A 372 11.71 3.33 9.64
N LEU A 373 10.80 4.29 9.49
CA LEU A 373 11.12 5.64 9.00
C LEU A 373 12.18 6.33 9.86
N ALA A 374 12.07 6.22 11.18
CA ALA A 374 13.02 6.85 12.10
C ALA A 374 14.47 6.35 11.90
N ARG A 375 14.64 5.08 11.52
CA ARG A 375 15.96 4.48 11.26
C ARG A 375 16.56 4.91 9.92
N HIS A 376 15.74 5.42 9.02
CA HIS A 376 16.12 5.89 7.68
C HIS A 376 16.15 7.42 7.57
N TYR A 377 15.86 8.13 8.66
CA TYR A 377 15.86 9.58 8.68
C TYR A 377 17.28 10.15 8.67
N THR A 378 17.65 10.82 7.57
CA THR A 378 19.00 11.34 7.29
C THR A 378 19.32 12.65 8.01
N GLY A 379 18.31 13.34 8.55
CA GLY A 379 18.45 14.69 9.12
C GLY A 379 18.55 15.81 8.08
N GLU A 380 18.46 15.48 6.79
CA GLU A 380 18.53 16.44 5.68
C GLU A 380 17.48 16.11 4.60
N PRO A 381 17.04 17.08 3.78
CA PRO A 381 15.93 16.85 2.87
C PRO A 381 16.18 15.71 1.88
N ASP A 382 15.34 14.68 1.95
CA ASP A 382 15.43 13.45 1.15
C ASP A 382 14.05 13.08 0.61
N TYR A 383 13.74 13.57 -0.58
CA TYR A 383 12.39 13.52 -1.15
C TYR A 383 12.38 13.46 -2.68
N VAL A 384 11.25 13.00 -3.22
CA VAL A 384 10.94 13.01 -4.66
C VAL A 384 10.47 14.40 -5.09
N THR A 385 10.92 14.87 -6.26
CA THR A 385 10.36 16.05 -6.92
C THR A 385 9.54 15.61 -8.14
N PRO A 386 8.20 15.72 -8.11
CA PRO A 386 7.35 15.34 -9.24
C PRO A 386 7.65 16.14 -10.51
N ALA A 387 7.53 15.51 -11.69
CA ALA A 387 7.83 16.14 -12.97
C ALA A 387 7.06 17.46 -13.20
N LEU A 388 5.79 17.52 -12.78
CA LEU A 388 4.98 18.73 -12.94
C LEU A 388 5.50 19.90 -12.10
N ILE A 389 6.10 19.67 -10.93
CA ILE A 389 6.74 20.74 -10.13
C ILE A 389 7.85 21.41 -10.92
N ALA A 390 8.65 20.63 -11.66
CA ALA A 390 9.77 21.14 -12.46
C ALA A 390 9.33 22.01 -13.65
N THR A 391 8.04 21.96 -14.05
CA THR A 391 7.51 22.77 -15.16
C THR A 391 7.23 24.23 -14.78
N SER A 392 7.24 24.57 -13.49
CA SER A 392 6.96 25.92 -12.99
C SER A 392 8.07 26.35 -12.02
N PRO A 393 8.93 27.32 -12.40
CA PRO A 393 10.00 27.81 -11.53
C PRO A 393 9.49 28.28 -10.15
N ALA A 394 8.35 28.98 -10.12
CA ALA A 394 7.72 29.41 -8.88
C ALA A 394 7.24 28.23 -8.01
N ALA A 395 6.66 27.19 -8.63
CA ALA A 395 6.26 25.99 -7.90
C ALA A 395 7.48 25.24 -7.34
N ALA A 396 8.54 25.10 -8.14
CA ALA A 396 9.78 24.48 -7.71
C ALA A 396 10.40 25.22 -6.51
N THR A 397 10.54 26.54 -6.58
CA THR A 397 11.06 27.36 -5.47
C THR A 397 10.23 27.17 -4.21
N LEU A 398 8.90 27.26 -4.30
CA LEU A 398 8.02 27.07 -3.14
C LEU A 398 8.11 25.65 -2.58
N TYR A 399 8.13 24.63 -3.44
CA TYR A 399 8.23 23.23 -3.04
C TYR A 399 9.53 22.96 -2.28
N HIS A 400 10.68 23.32 -2.84
CA HIS A 400 11.97 23.10 -2.22
C HIS A 400 12.12 23.86 -0.90
N ALA A 401 11.68 25.13 -0.84
CA ALA A 401 11.72 25.93 0.39
C ALA A 401 10.83 25.34 1.49
N THR A 402 9.63 24.87 1.14
CA THR A 402 8.70 24.24 2.09
C THR A 402 9.30 22.96 2.67
N LEU A 403 9.90 22.12 1.81
CA LEU A 403 10.49 20.86 2.27
C LEU A 403 11.76 21.11 3.09
N ALA A 404 12.61 22.07 2.73
CA ALA A 404 13.75 22.44 3.57
C ALA A 404 13.30 22.85 4.99
N ALA A 405 12.32 23.76 5.09
CA ALA A 405 11.76 24.19 6.37
C ALA A 405 11.07 23.05 7.16
N THR A 406 10.48 22.08 6.45
CA THR A 406 9.91 20.87 7.08
C THR A 406 10.98 20.07 7.82
N TRP A 407 12.14 19.85 7.20
CA TRP A 407 13.25 19.14 7.85
C TRP A 407 13.84 19.95 9.01
N GLU A 408 13.98 21.27 8.87
CA GLU A 408 14.41 22.15 9.97
C GLU A 408 13.46 22.05 11.18
N ALA A 409 12.15 22.01 10.94
CA ALA A 409 11.16 21.85 12.00
C ALA A 409 11.29 20.48 12.68
N ILE A 410 11.48 19.40 11.93
CA ILE A 410 11.69 18.04 12.48
C ILE A 410 12.97 18.00 13.31
N GLU A 411 14.08 18.54 12.79
CA GLU A 411 15.35 18.59 13.52
C GLU A 411 15.23 19.34 14.84
N ALA A 412 14.53 20.48 14.84
CA ALA A 412 14.29 21.24 16.05
C ALA A 412 13.38 20.48 17.04
N LEU A 413 12.34 19.78 16.59
CA LEU A 413 11.52 18.92 17.47
C LEU A 413 12.35 17.80 18.11
N LEU A 414 13.18 17.11 17.32
CA LEU A 414 14.06 16.05 17.82
C LEU A 414 15.10 16.60 18.82
N ALA A 415 15.66 17.79 18.55
CA ALA A 415 16.58 18.47 19.48
C ALA A 415 15.90 18.92 20.78
N GLU A 416 14.60 19.22 20.74
CA GLU A 416 13.75 19.51 21.90
C GLU A 416 13.32 18.24 22.66
N GLY A 417 13.78 17.05 22.24
CA GLY A 417 13.51 15.77 22.91
C GLY A 417 12.16 15.13 22.55
N VAL A 418 11.47 15.62 21.52
CA VAL A 418 10.24 15.00 21.02
C VAL A 418 10.56 13.62 20.45
N ALA A 419 9.77 12.61 20.82
CA ALA A 419 9.96 11.25 20.34
C ALA A 419 9.85 11.17 18.80
N PRO A 420 10.67 10.34 18.12
CA PRO A 420 10.64 10.21 16.66
C PRO A 420 9.25 9.87 16.10
N GLU A 421 8.48 9.01 16.78
CA GLU A 421 7.11 8.65 16.37
C GLU A 421 6.18 9.88 16.23
N PHE A 422 6.45 10.96 16.97
CA PHE A 422 5.66 12.19 16.89
C PHE A 422 6.28 13.21 15.94
N ALA A 423 7.59 13.44 16.02
CA ALA A 423 8.27 14.43 15.19
C ALA A 423 8.14 14.09 13.68
N LEU A 424 8.23 12.80 13.34
CA LEU A 424 8.23 12.35 11.95
C LEU A 424 6.84 12.35 11.29
N TYR A 425 5.76 12.65 12.02
CA TYR A 425 4.47 12.97 11.39
C TYR A 425 4.56 14.20 10.46
N LEU A 426 5.54 15.09 10.68
CA LEU A 426 5.80 16.22 9.77
C LEU A 426 6.46 15.82 8.45
N LEU A 427 7.04 14.62 8.33
CA LEU A 427 7.63 14.19 7.07
C LEU A 427 6.61 14.37 5.94
N PRO A 428 7.03 14.85 4.76
CA PRO A 428 6.11 15.02 3.65
C PRO A 428 5.80 13.66 2.99
N ASN A 429 4.67 13.57 2.31
CA ASN A 429 4.33 12.48 1.39
C ASN A 429 5.42 12.19 0.34
N ALA A 430 6.27 13.19 0.04
CA ALA A 430 7.38 13.12 -0.88
C ALA A 430 8.60 12.37 -0.35
N VAL A 431 8.69 12.09 0.96
CA VAL A 431 9.87 11.46 1.58
C VAL A 431 10.26 10.18 0.86
N HIS A 432 11.55 10.00 0.58
CA HIS A 432 12.04 8.79 -0.06
C HIS A 432 11.98 7.59 0.90
N LEU A 433 11.37 6.52 0.40
CA LEU A 433 11.40 5.20 0.98
C LEU A 433 12.33 4.33 0.13
N ARG A 434 13.21 3.58 0.79
CA ARG A 434 14.15 2.66 0.16
C ARG A 434 13.87 1.26 0.67
N PHE A 435 13.46 0.35 -0.23
CA PHE A 435 13.04 -0.99 0.16
C PHE A 435 13.25 -2.02 -0.95
N THR A 436 13.15 -3.29 -0.57
CA THR A 436 13.14 -4.41 -1.52
C THR A 436 11.73 -4.96 -1.64
N GLU A 437 11.27 -5.21 -2.86
CA GLU A 437 10.00 -5.89 -3.17
C GLU A 437 10.28 -7.18 -3.91
N SER A 438 9.52 -8.24 -3.62
CA SER A 438 9.55 -9.48 -4.40
C SER A 438 8.14 -9.90 -4.79
N ALA A 439 8.00 -10.47 -5.97
CA ALA A 439 6.71 -10.89 -6.49
C ALA A 439 6.86 -12.05 -7.47
N ASP A 440 5.86 -12.91 -7.54
CA ASP A 440 5.70 -13.84 -8.65
C ASP A 440 5.16 -13.13 -9.90
N LEU A 441 5.21 -13.81 -11.05
CA LEU A 441 4.77 -13.25 -12.32
C LEU A 441 3.26 -12.95 -12.35
N GLY A 442 2.44 -13.69 -11.61
CA GLY A 442 1.00 -13.45 -11.52
C GLY A 442 0.68 -12.14 -10.79
N ALA A 443 1.34 -11.92 -9.65
CA ALA A 443 1.27 -10.68 -8.89
C ALA A 443 1.77 -9.48 -9.71
N LEU A 444 2.88 -9.63 -10.43
CA LEU A 444 3.38 -8.60 -11.33
C LEU A 444 2.43 -8.35 -12.51
N HIS A 445 1.89 -9.38 -13.13
CA HIS A 445 0.93 -9.23 -14.22
C HIS A 445 -0.30 -8.42 -13.76
N HIS A 446 -0.85 -8.73 -12.58
CA HIS A 446 -1.92 -7.93 -11.99
C HIS A 446 -1.49 -6.46 -11.76
N LYS A 447 -0.32 -6.25 -11.14
CA LYS A 447 0.22 -4.93 -10.87
C LYS A 447 0.39 -4.10 -12.15
N HIS A 448 1.03 -4.64 -13.18
CA HIS A 448 1.31 -3.96 -14.44
C HIS A 448 0.02 -3.64 -15.21
N ARG A 449 -0.97 -4.54 -15.20
CA ARG A 449 -2.32 -4.23 -15.74
C ARG A 449 -2.97 -3.02 -15.07
N MET A 450 -2.66 -2.73 -13.81
CA MET A 450 -3.22 -1.57 -13.11
C MET A 450 -2.32 -0.33 -13.19
N ARG A 451 -1.00 -0.51 -13.23
CA ARG A 451 -0.02 0.58 -13.07
C ARG A 451 0.63 1.05 -14.36
N LEU A 452 0.61 0.27 -15.44
CA LEU A 452 1.00 0.75 -16.78
C LEU A 452 -0.14 1.53 -17.49
N CYS A 453 -1.33 1.56 -16.91
CA CYS A 453 -2.39 2.47 -17.35
C CYS A 453 -1.96 3.93 -17.13
N TYR A 454 -2.12 4.77 -18.16
CA TYR A 454 -1.77 6.18 -18.07
C TYR A 454 -2.76 7.04 -17.22
N ASN A 455 -3.67 6.41 -16.47
CA ASN A 455 -4.45 7.05 -15.40
C ASN A 455 -3.86 6.80 -14.01
N ALA A 456 -2.87 5.91 -13.87
CA ALA A 456 -2.12 5.72 -12.63
C ALA A 456 -1.37 7.00 -12.25
N GLN A 457 -0.96 7.16 -10.99
CA GLN A 457 -0.06 8.25 -10.63
C GLN A 457 1.28 8.08 -11.37
N GLU A 458 1.87 9.19 -11.82
CA GLU A 458 3.06 9.18 -12.68
C GLU A 458 4.24 8.39 -12.08
N GLU A 459 4.57 8.62 -10.80
CA GLU A 459 5.73 7.96 -10.18
C GLU A 459 5.61 6.43 -10.11
N ILE A 460 4.47 5.89 -9.63
CA ILE A 460 4.26 4.43 -9.58
C ILE A 460 4.11 3.82 -10.98
N TRP A 461 3.60 4.60 -11.94
CA TRP A 461 3.57 4.19 -13.35
C TRP A 461 5.00 4.04 -13.88
N ARG A 462 5.88 5.02 -13.62
CA ARG A 462 7.29 4.99 -14.04
C ARG A 462 8.04 3.83 -13.39
N ALA A 463 7.84 3.61 -12.10
CA ALA A 463 8.40 2.48 -11.37
C ALA A 463 7.98 1.14 -12.00
N SER A 464 6.69 0.99 -12.33
CA SER A 464 6.17 -0.23 -12.98
C SER A 464 6.68 -0.39 -14.42
N LEU A 465 6.93 0.72 -15.14
CA LEU A 465 7.55 0.67 -16.47
C LEU A 465 9.01 0.20 -16.37
N GLU A 466 9.78 0.73 -15.41
CA GLU A 466 11.16 0.29 -15.16
C GLU A 466 11.22 -1.19 -14.75
N GLU A 467 10.25 -1.69 -13.99
CA GLU A 467 10.09 -3.12 -13.67
C GLU A 467 9.88 -3.96 -14.95
N ALA A 468 8.85 -3.63 -15.74
CA ALA A 468 8.50 -4.36 -16.96
C ALA A 468 9.63 -4.38 -17.99
N VAL A 469 10.28 -3.23 -18.23
CA VAL A 469 11.40 -3.13 -19.18
C VAL A 469 12.58 -3.99 -18.73
N GLN A 470 12.98 -3.93 -17.44
CA GLN A 470 14.09 -4.74 -16.95
C GLN A 470 13.80 -6.25 -16.99
N ILE A 471 12.54 -6.66 -16.77
CA ILE A 471 12.14 -8.07 -16.97
C ILE A 471 12.22 -8.43 -18.45
N CYS A 472 11.69 -7.57 -19.34
CA CYS A 472 11.74 -7.79 -20.78
C CYS A 472 13.16 -7.91 -21.32
N ASP A 473 14.08 -7.06 -20.87
CA ASP A 473 15.49 -7.11 -21.24
C ASP A 473 16.19 -8.40 -20.77
N ARG A 474 15.74 -8.96 -19.63
CA ARG A 474 16.38 -10.13 -19.01
C ARG A 474 15.76 -11.47 -19.40
N GLN A 475 14.45 -11.51 -19.57
CA GLN A 475 13.60 -12.69 -19.83
C GLN A 475 12.45 -12.30 -20.77
N PRO A 476 12.74 -12.07 -22.06
CA PRO A 476 11.77 -11.55 -23.04
C PRO A 476 10.54 -12.44 -23.20
N GLU A 477 10.68 -13.76 -23.02
CA GLU A 477 9.57 -14.73 -23.08
C GLU A 477 8.48 -14.44 -22.05
N LEU A 478 8.85 -13.86 -20.89
CA LEU A 478 7.90 -13.48 -19.84
C LEU A 478 7.58 -11.98 -19.91
N GLY A 479 8.60 -11.14 -20.09
CA GLY A 479 8.49 -9.69 -19.99
C GLY A 479 7.64 -9.03 -21.07
N HIS A 480 7.60 -9.58 -22.29
CA HIS A 480 6.74 -9.05 -23.36
C HIS A 480 5.24 -9.08 -23.01
N HIS A 481 4.84 -9.88 -22.02
CA HIS A 481 3.46 -10.01 -21.58
C HIS A 481 3.09 -9.10 -20.40
N LEU A 482 4.03 -8.31 -19.87
CA LEU A 482 3.78 -7.35 -18.80
C LEU A 482 3.28 -6.03 -19.38
N LEU A 483 1.98 -5.98 -19.69
CA LEU A 483 1.38 -4.92 -20.50
C LEU A 483 0.20 -4.24 -19.77
N PRO A 484 -0.19 -3.02 -20.20
CA PRO A 484 -1.38 -2.36 -19.67
C PRO A 484 -2.65 -3.12 -20.05
N PRO A 485 -3.77 -2.89 -19.35
CA PRO A 485 -4.95 -3.76 -19.44
C PRO A 485 -5.64 -3.63 -20.81
N CYS A 486 -5.47 -2.48 -21.47
CA CYS A 486 -5.96 -2.24 -22.81
C CYS A 486 -5.25 -3.07 -23.90
N THR A 487 -3.96 -3.35 -23.74
CA THR A 487 -3.23 -4.21 -24.69
C THR A 487 -3.68 -5.66 -24.53
N HIS A 488 -3.81 -6.14 -23.29
CA HIS A 488 -4.36 -7.49 -23.04
C HIS A 488 -5.77 -7.67 -23.62
N ARG A 489 -6.66 -6.68 -23.44
CA ARG A 489 -8.02 -6.74 -24.01
C ARG A 489 -8.01 -6.71 -25.54
N LEU A 490 -7.13 -5.91 -26.16
CA LEU A 490 -6.97 -5.91 -27.62
C LEU A 490 -6.60 -7.31 -28.12
N HIS A 491 -5.55 -7.90 -27.54
CA HIS A 491 -5.02 -9.20 -27.94
C HIS A 491 -6.02 -10.34 -27.67
N ALA A 492 -6.83 -10.23 -26.61
CA ALA A 492 -7.90 -11.18 -26.31
C ALA A 492 -9.19 -10.95 -27.12
N GLY A 493 -9.25 -9.94 -28.00
CA GLY A 493 -10.47 -9.61 -28.76
C GLY A 493 -11.62 -9.05 -27.91
N VAL A 494 -11.35 -8.51 -26.72
CA VAL A 494 -12.36 -8.03 -25.77
C VAL A 494 -12.67 -6.55 -25.98
N GLN A 495 -13.96 -6.22 -26.13
CA GLN A 495 -14.45 -4.83 -26.24
C GLN A 495 -15.16 -4.35 -24.96
N PRO A 496 -15.11 -3.03 -24.64
CA PRO A 496 -14.24 -2.02 -25.26
C PRO A 496 -12.75 -2.30 -24.96
N ILE A 497 -11.85 -1.96 -25.88
CA ILE A 497 -10.39 -2.16 -25.68
C ILE A 497 -9.90 -1.45 -24.41
N CYS A 498 -10.28 -0.18 -24.23
CA CYS A 498 -9.95 0.53 -23.00
C CYS A 498 -10.97 0.21 -21.91
N PRO A 499 -10.54 -0.41 -20.78
CA PRO A 499 -11.47 -0.75 -19.70
C PRO A 499 -11.95 0.48 -18.90
N GLU A 500 -11.28 1.62 -19.03
CA GLU A 500 -11.59 2.86 -18.30
C GLU A 500 -12.83 3.60 -18.86
N GLY A 501 -13.33 3.22 -20.03
CA GLY A 501 -14.52 3.81 -20.64
C GLY A 501 -14.43 5.33 -20.79
N GLU A 502 -15.34 6.07 -20.16
CA GLU A 502 -15.35 7.55 -20.15
C GLU A 502 -14.07 8.15 -19.55
N ARG A 503 -13.36 7.40 -18.71
CA ARG A 503 -12.06 7.77 -18.14
C ARG A 503 -10.90 7.40 -19.07
N TYR A 504 -11.16 7.12 -20.35
CA TYR A 504 -10.11 6.86 -21.33
C TYR A 504 -8.99 7.89 -21.22
N CYS A 505 -7.78 7.36 -21.09
CA CYS A 505 -6.62 8.17 -20.81
C CYS A 505 -6.23 9.09 -21.98
N GLY A 506 -6.76 8.90 -23.20
CA GLY A 506 -6.47 9.78 -24.35
C GLY A 506 -5.38 9.27 -25.28
N VAL A 507 -4.62 8.27 -24.82
CA VAL A 507 -3.52 7.64 -25.59
C VAL A 507 -3.91 6.21 -25.92
N ARG A 508 -3.71 5.81 -27.18
CA ARG A 508 -3.89 4.42 -27.62
C ARG A 508 -2.67 3.60 -27.19
N VAL A 509 -2.50 3.44 -25.89
CA VAL A 509 -1.30 2.80 -25.28
C VAL A 509 -1.09 1.39 -25.86
N TRP A 510 -2.17 0.69 -26.21
CA TRP A 510 -2.15 -0.62 -26.87
C TRP A 510 -1.56 -0.63 -28.29
N ARG A 511 -1.11 0.51 -28.82
CA ARG A 511 -0.39 0.61 -30.10
C ARG A 511 1.08 1.00 -29.93
N LEU A 512 1.55 1.15 -28.71
CA LEU A 512 2.92 1.56 -28.37
C LEU A 512 3.69 0.36 -27.85
N ALA A 513 4.99 0.29 -28.15
CA ALA A 513 5.88 -0.64 -27.46
C ALA A 513 6.22 -0.10 -26.06
N LEU A 514 6.62 -0.96 -25.13
CA LEU A 514 6.98 -0.56 -23.76
C LEU A 514 8.03 0.57 -23.74
N ASN A 515 9.03 0.51 -24.61
CA ASN A 515 10.09 1.51 -24.69
C ASN A 515 9.61 2.88 -25.22
N ASP A 516 8.44 2.94 -25.83
CA ASP A 516 7.82 4.19 -26.33
C ASP A 516 6.89 4.83 -25.28
N TYR A 517 6.77 4.22 -24.09
CA TYR A 517 5.88 4.71 -23.05
C TYR A 517 6.44 5.98 -22.40
N ALA A 518 5.78 7.12 -22.63
CA ALA A 518 6.10 8.39 -22.00
C ALA A 518 4.83 9.11 -21.51
N ARG A 519 4.88 9.73 -20.31
CA ARG A 519 3.86 10.67 -19.82
C ARG A 519 4.38 11.60 -18.73
N VAL A 520 3.68 12.72 -18.55
CA VAL A 520 3.94 13.73 -17.50
C VAL A 520 2.79 13.82 -16.48
N ILE A 521 1.54 13.58 -16.92
CA ILE A 521 0.32 13.64 -16.12
C ILE A 521 -0.60 12.46 -16.34
#